data_AF-A0A0F9EBV0-F1
#
_entry.id   AF-A0A0F9EBV0-F1
#
_cell.length_a   1.000
_cell.length_b   1.000
_cell.length_c   1.000
_cell.angle_alpha   90.00
_cell.angle_beta   90.00
_cell.angle_gamma   90.00
#
_symmetry.space_group_name_H-M   'P 1'
#
loop_
_entity.id
_entity.type
_entity.pdbx_description
1 polymer ?
#
loop_
_entity_poly.entity_id
_entity_poly.type
_entity_poly.pdbx_seq_one_letter_code
_entity_poly.pdbx_strand_id
1 'polypeptide(L)'
;MPREYHPEICYCNDDKFAGKRIKFRVPYTMPGELIVPSPGVNIPFPDATFLQNVELPFEIHSVMLTASQSVLGGANFIPIAEPAPGIDEFWRVRISDTSKNQDITKNAQLAATLKNTNRNVWDWKIPFTIIREEGFQVAIDNLLAANFLRAEISFIGYHLVLTPPSETR
;
A
#
# COMPACT_ATOMS: atom_id res chain seq x y z
N MET A 1 30.61 -24.88 12.85
CA MET A 1 29.15 -24.87 12.70
C MET A 1 28.63 -23.50 13.10
N PRO A 2 27.85 -22.85 12.23
CA PRO A 2 26.68 -22.10 12.66
C PRO A 2 25.43 -22.56 11.87
N ARG A 3 24.28 -22.70 12.56
CA ARG A 3 22.99 -22.95 11.92
C ARG A 3 22.52 -21.66 11.24
N GLU A 4 22.32 -21.72 9.93
CA GLU A 4 21.69 -20.65 9.18
C GLU A 4 20.24 -20.45 9.64
N TYR A 5 19.91 -19.19 9.90
CA TYR A 5 18.57 -18.72 10.23
C TYR A 5 17.79 -18.61 8.93
N HIS A 6 16.89 -19.55 8.65
CA HIS A 6 15.93 -19.42 7.56
C HIS A 6 14.70 -18.65 8.08
N PRO A 7 14.44 -17.41 7.65
CA PRO A 7 13.14 -16.81 7.86
C PRO A 7 12.15 -17.62 7.02
N GLU A 8 11.31 -18.41 7.68
CA GLU A 8 10.17 -19.07 7.04
C GLU A 8 9.26 -17.97 6.47
N ILE A 9 9.43 -17.70 5.18
CA ILE A 9 8.40 -17.07 4.37
C ILE A 9 7.22 -18.05 4.43
N CYS A 10 6.21 -17.75 5.23
CA CYS A 10 4.98 -18.52 5.23
C CYS A 10 4.42 -18.52 3.80
N TYR A 11 4.58 -19.63 3.10
CA TYR A 11 3.92 -19.89 1.83
C TYR A 11 2.41 -19.84 2.08
N CYS A 12 1.73 -18.85 1.50
CA CYS A 12 0.30 -18.94 1.28
C CYS A 12 0.11 -20.13 0.32
N ASN A 13 -0.18 -21.33 0.83
CA ASN A 13 -0.98 -22.25 0.02
C ASN A 13 -2.24 -21.46 -0.34
N ASP A 14 -2.56 -21.28 -1.61
CA ASP A 14 -3.57 -20.35 -2.13
C ASP A 14 -4.98 -20.48 -1.48
N ASP A 15 -5.22 -21.53 -0.68
CA ASP A 15 -6.47 -21.82 0.02
C ASP A 15 -6.38 -21.73 1.56
N LYS A 16 -5.27 -21.29 2.15
CA LYS A 16 -5.09 -21.22 3.61
C LYS A 16 -4.38 -19.95 4.08
N PHE A 17 -4.84 -19.41 5.21
CA PHE A 17 -4.18 -18.34 5.95
C PHE A 17 -4.09 -18.73 7.44
N ALA A 18 -2.91 -18.60 8.04
CA ALA A 18 -2.64 -18.95 9.44
C ALA A 18 -3.19 -20.35 9.84
N GLY A 19 -2.99 -21.35 8.98
CA GLY A 19 -3.45 -22.74 9.20
C GLY A 19 -4.96 -22.98 9.01
N LYS A 20 -5.77 -21.92 8.85
CA LYS A 20 -7.22 -22.02 8.56
C LYS A 20 -7.46 -21.98 7.06
N ARG A 21 -8.47 -22.73 6.59
CA ARG A 21 -8.90 -22.67 5.18
C ARG A 21 -9.60 -21.34 4.91
N ILE A 22 -9.34 -20.76 3.74
CA ILE A 22 -10.05 -19.60 3.22
C ILE A 22 -11.38 -20.10 2.64
N LYS A 23 -12.51 -19.63 3.19
CA LYS A 23 -13.86 -20.01 2.75
C LYS A 23 -14.26 -19.25 1.49
N PHE A 24 -14.03 -17.95 1.47
CA PHE A 24 -14.19 -17.09 0.29
C PHE A 24 -13.42 -15.78 0.47
N ARG A 25 -13.21 -15.08 -0.65
CA ARG A 25 -12.53 -13.79 -0.75
C ARG A 25 -13.56 -12.71 -1.11
N VAL A 26 -13.62 -11.64 -0.32
CA VAL A 26 -14.53 -10.51 -0.56
C VAL A 26 -13.72 -9.33 -1.10
N PRO A 27 -13.99 -8.82 -2.32
CA PRO A 27 -13.26 -7.69 -2.87
C PRO A 27 -13.29 -6.49 -1.92
N TYR A 28 -12.14 -5.87 -1.71
CA TYR A 28 -12.00 -4.71 -0.84
C TYR A 28 -10.93 -3.75 -1.37
N THR A 29 -11.11 -2.47 -1.11
CA THR A 29 -10.15 -1.42 -1.44
C THR A 29 -9.99 -0.52 -0.22
N MET A 30 -8.75 -0.25 0.16
CA MET A 30 -8.39 0.62 1.27
C MET A 30 -7.77 1.91 0.71
N PRO A 31 -8.56 2.97 0.53
CA PRO A 31 -8.08 4.25 0.02
C PRO A 31 -7.51 5.13 1.14
N GLY A 32 -6.49 5.92 0.80
CA GLY A 32 -5.97 6.99 1.62
C GLY A 32 -5.65 8.21 0.77
N GLU A 33 -5.92 9.40 1.30
CA GLU A 33 -5.55 10.68 0.70
C GLU A 33 -4.74 11.53 1.68
N LEU A 34 -3.72 12.22 1.17
CA LEU A 34 -2.90 13.16 1.92
C LEU A 34 -2.53 14.36 1.04
N ILE A 35 -2.69 15.57 1.58
CA ILE A 35 -2.19 16.80 0.96
C ILE A 35 -0.84 17.14 1.57
N VAL A 36 0.19 17.21 0.73
CA VAL A 36 1.58 17.42 1.11
C VAL A 36 2.05 18.78 0.61
N PRO A 37 2.47 19.71 1.49
CA PRO A 37 3.06 20.99 1.07
C PRO A 37 4.40 20.79 0.36
N SER A 38 4.82 21.76 -0.47
CA SER A 38 6.18 21.81 -1.02
C SER A 38 7.02 22.87 -0.28
N PRO A 39 8.29 22.57 0.07
CA PRO A 39 8.90 21.24 0.04
C PRO A 39 8.39 20.36 1.18
N GLY A 40 8.08 19.10 0.90
CA GLY A 40 7.62 18.13 1.91
C GLY A 40 8.43 16.85 1.78
N VAL A 41 9.07 16.41 2.87
CA VAL A 41 9.89 15.19 2.87
C VAL A 41 9.45 14.31 4.02
N ASN A 42 9.25 13.02 3.71
CA ASN A 42 8.86 11.98 4.65
C ASN A 42 7.61 12.34 5.47
N ILE A 43 6.64 12.97 4.82
CA ILE A 43 5.37 13.34 5.45
C ILE A 43 4.51 12.07 5.56
N PRO A 44 4.21 11.59 6.77
CA PRO A 44 3.45 10.37 6.95
C PRO A 44 1.95 10.62 6.69
N PHE A 45 1.27 9.61 6.17
CA PHE A 45 -0.18 9.52 6.32
C PHE A 45 -0.53 9.40 7.81
N PRO A 46 -1.68 9.95 8.23
CA PRO A 46 -2.18 9.72 9.59
C PRO A 46 -2.28 8.22 9.90
N ASP A 47 -1.93 7.83 11.13
CA ASP A 47 -1.88 6.42 11.53
C ASP A 47 -3.21 5.68 11.30
N ALA A 48 -4.34 6.40 11.39
CA ALA A 48 -5.67 5.83 11.21
C ALA A 48 -6.07 5.58 9.74
N THR A 49 -5.33 6.13 8.77
CA THR A 49 -5.74 6.08 7.34
C THR A 49 -5.73 4.65 6.80
N PHE A 50 -4.79 3.83 7.22
CA PHE A 50 -4.65 2.44 6.75
C PHE A 50 -4.86 1.42 7.87
N LEU A 51 -5.83 1.70 8.77
CA LEU A 51 -6.29 0.75 9.78
C LEU A 51 -7.53 0.01 9.30
N GLN A 52 -7.60 -1.29 9.62
CA GLN A 52 -8.80 -2.07 9.38
C GLN A 52 -9.82 -1.84 10.49
N ASN A 53 -11.06 -1.56 10.10
CA ASN A 53 -12.22 -1.52 11.01
C ASN A 53 -12.96 -2.87 11.09
N VAL A 54 -12.51 -3.88 10.34
CA VAL A 54 -13.07 -5.24 10.31
C VAL A 54 -12.03 -6.21 10.88
N GLU A 55 -12.48 -7.27 11.56
CA GLU A 55 -11.61 -8.33 12.11
C GLU A 55 -11.13 -9.35 11.07
N LEU A 56 -11.42 -9.13 9.79
CA LEU A 56 -11.06 -10.04 8.71
C LEU A 56 -9.69 -9.66 8.14
N PRO A 57 -8.74 -10.60 7.99
CA PRO A 57 -7.48 -10.32 7.32
C PRO A 57 -7.72 -9.73 5.93
N PHE A 58 -6.88 -8.79 5.52
CA PHE A 58 -6.93 -8.17 4.20
C PHE A 58 -5.70 -8.59 3.39
N GLU A 59 -5.95 -9.38 2.34
CA GLU A 59 -4.97 -9.89 1.37
C GLU A 59 -4.86 -8.89 0.21
N ILE A 60 -3.73 -8.18 0.14
CA ILE A 60 -3.46 -7.11 -0.82
C ILE A 60 -2.75 -7.69 -2.03
N HIS A 61 -3.31 -7.45 -3.21
CA HIS A 61 -2.78 -7.92 -4.49
C HIS A 61 -2.14 -6.81 -5.29
N SER A 62 -2.70 -5.60 -5.19
CA SER A 62 -2.28 -4.47 -6.02
C SER A 62 -2.39 -3.15 -5.28
N VAL A 63 -1.59 -2.16 -5.66
CA VAL A 63 -1.70 -0.78 -5.17
C VAL A 63 -1.82 0.16 -6.34
N MET A 64 -2.77 1.08 -6.26
CA MET A 64 -2.95 2.16 -7.20
C MET A 64 -2.43 3.44 -6.59
N LEU A 65 -1.63 4.19 -7.34
CA LEU A 65 -1.08 5.47 -6.91
C LEU A 65 -1.56 6.56 -7.87
N THR A 66 -2.17 7.60 -7.31
CA THR A 66 -2.66 8.76 -8.06
C THR A 66 -2.10 10.03 -7.41
N ALA A 67 -1.62 10.95 -8.24
CA ALA A 67 -1.07 12.21 -7.80
C ALA A 67 -1.73 13.37 -8.55
N SER A 68 -2.03 14.43 -7.83
CA SER A 68 -2.52 15.69 -8.39
C SER A 68 -1.75 16.86 -7.80
N GLN A 69 -1.48 17.90 -8.58
CA GLN A 69 -0.84 19.13 -8.08
C GLN A 69 -1.86 20.25 -7.91
N SER A 70 -1.67 21.09 -6.92
CA SER A 70 -2.51 22.27 -6.76
C SER A 70 -2.29 23.28 -7.87
N VAL A 71 -3.34 23.98 -8.26
CA VAL A 71 -3.28 25.20 -9.07
C VAL A 71 -3.86 26.37 -8.29
N LEU A 72 -3.39 27.60 -8.59
CA LEU A 72 -3.95 28.86 -8.09
C LEU A 72 -4.09 28.90 -6.55
N GLY A 73 -2.97 28.76 -5.82
CA GLY A 73 -2.94 28.99 -4.38
C GLY A 73 -3.55 27.88 -3.50
N GLY A 74 -3.69 26.65 -4.02
CA GLY A 74 -4.04 25.47 -3.20
C GLY A 74 -5.52 25.06 -3.22
N ALA A 75 -6.39 25.78 -3.90
CA ALA A 75 -7.84 25.52 -3.88
C ALA A 75 -8.29 24.39 -4.82
N ASN A 76 -7.59 24.18 -5.93
CA ASN A 76 -7.94 23.20 -6.95
C ASN A 76 -6.76 22.28 -7.23
N PHE A 77 -7.02 21.00 -7.52
CA PHE A 77 -6.00 20.01 -7.85
C PHE A 77 -6.22 19.49 -9.27
N ILE A 78 -5.15 19.46 -10.08
CA ILE A 78 -5.15 18.86 -11.42
C ILE A 78 -4.33 17.57 -11.39
N PRO A 79 -4.82 16.48 -12.02
CA PRO A 79 -4.06 15.24 -12.11
C PRO A 79 -2.70 15.45 -12.77
N ILE A 80 -1.68 14.84 -12.19
CA ILE A 80 -0.38 14.68 -12.83
C ILE A 80 -0.52 13.46 -13.75
N ALA A 81 -0.82 13.70 -15.02
CA ALA A 81 -1.07 12.65 -16.01
C ALA A 81 0.16 12.39 -16.88
N GLU A 82 0.34 11.12 -17.29
CA GLU A 82 1.30 10.72 -18.33
C GLU A 82 0.71 10.97 -19.74
N PRO A 83 1.53 11.25 -20.78
CA PRO A 83 3.00 11.14 -20.81
C PRO A 83 3.74 12.45 -20.51
N ALA A 84 4.80 12.31 -19.71
CA ALA A 84 5.88 13.24 -19.37
C ALA A 84 5.47 14.59 -18.72
N PRO A 85 6.10 14.94 -17.58
CA PRO A 85 7.10 14.15 -16.85
C PRO A 85 6.50 12.93 -16.14
N GLY A 86 7.32 11.92 -15.85
CA GLY A 86 6.89 10.70 -15.16
C GLY A 86 6.37 11.04 -13.76
N ILE A 87 5.33 10.33 -13.31
CA ILE A 87 4.71 10.64 -12.01
C ILE A 87 5.74 10.62 -10.87
N ASP A 88 6.77 9.79 -10.96
CA ASP A 88 7.87 9.62 -10.01
C ASP A 88 8.84 10.80 -9.89
N GLU A 89 8.84 11.72 -10.86
CA GLU A 89 9.61 12.96 -10.75
C GLU A 89 8.99 13.94 -9.73
N PHE A 90 7.70 13.79 -9.45
CA PHE A 90 6.93 14.73 -8.64
C PHE A 90 6.73 14.29 -7.19
N TRP A 91 6.90 12.99 -6.91
CA TRP A 91 6.73 12.46 -5.56
C TRP A 91 7.41 11.12 -5.37
N ARG A 92 7.64 10.78 -4.10
CA ARG A 92 8.14 9.47 -3.69
C ARG A 92 7.20 8.88 -2.66
N VAL A 93 6.97 7.58 -2.76
CA VAL A 93 6.13 6.82 -1.82
C VAL A 93 7.00 5.79 -1.13
N ARG A 94 6.93 5.75 0.20
CA ARG A 94 7.54 4.71 1.05
C ARG A 94 6.44 4.01 1.83
N ILE A 95 6.49 2.68 1.87
CA ILE A 95 5.55 1.85 2.64
C ILE A 95 6.36 0.94 3.55
N SER A 96 6.09 1.03 4.85
CA SER A 96 6.66 0.16 5.87
C SER A 96 5.56 -0.61 6.61
N ASP A 97 5.89 -1.84 6.97
CA ASP A 97 5.11 -2.68 7.86
C ASP A 97 5.48 -2.33 9.31
N THR A 98 4.50 -1.80 10.06
CA THR A 98 4.73 -1.37 11.45
C THR A 98 4.86 -2.56 12.41
N SER A 99 4.32 -3.72 12.06
CA SER A 99 4.38 -4.92 12.90
C SER A 99 5.72 -5.64 12.79
N LYS A 100 6.31 -5.63 11.60
CA LYS A 100 7.59 -6.31 11.31
C LYS A 100 8.78 -5.36 11.23
N ASN A 101 8.56 -4.05 11.41
CA ASN A 101 9.57 -3.00 11.29
C ASN A 101 10.42 -3.13 10.03
N GLN A 102 9.77 -3.46 8.91
CA GLN A 102 10.43 -3.69 7.62
C GLN A 102 9.81 -2.80 6.55
N ASP A 103 10.66 -2.25 5.69
CA ASP A 103 10.19 -1.57 4.50
C ASP A 103 9.68 -2.61 3.50
N ILE A 104 8.40 -2.51 3.16
CA ILE A 104 7.78 -3.33 2.10
C ILE A 104 8.31 -2.88 0.75
N THR A 105 8.59 -1.59 0.61
CA THR A 105 9.18 -0.99 -0.57
C THR A 105 10.67 -0.74 -0.33
N LYS A 106 11.55 -1.46 -1.03
CA LYS A 106 13.01 -1.28 -0.91
C LYS A 106 13.53 0.07 -1.39
N ASN A 107 12.76 0.83 -2.17
CA ASN A 107 13.22 2.09 -2.75
C ASN A 107 12.12 3.15 -2.68
N ALA A 108 12.53 4.40 -2.53
CA ALA A 108 11.72 5.61 -2.72
C ALA A 108 11.21 5.79 -4.18
N GLN A 109 11.08 4.69 -4.92
CA GLN A 109 10.82 4.58 -6.36
C GLN A 109 9.56 3.75 -6.64
N LEU A 110 8.69 3.50 -5.67
CA LEU A 110 7.45 2.74 -5.93
C LEU A 110 6.69 3.35 -7.12
N ALA A 111 6.55 4.68 -7.14
CA ALA A 111 6.03 5.44 -8.27
C ALA A 111 6.78 5.17 -9.58
N ALA A 112 8.13 5.15 -9.57
CA ALA A 112 8.96 4.90 -10.76
C ALA A 112 8.90 3.45 -11.25
N THR A 113 8.50 2.52 -10.39
CA THR A 113 8.32 1.10 -10.74
C THR A 113 6.90 0.77 -11.22
N LEU A 114 5.97 1.73 -11.18
CA LEU A 114 4.66 1.61 -11.81
C LEU A 114 4.85 1.56 -13.32
N LYS A 115 4.74 0.37 -13.91
CA LYS A 115 4.95 0.15 -15.36
C LYS A 115 3.68 -0.17 -16.12
N ASN A 116 2.50 0.03 -15.50
CA ASN A 116 1.24 -0.19 -16.19
C ASN A 116 0.66 1.14 -16.68
N THR A 117 0.92 1.44 -17.96
CA THR A 117 0.53 2.64 -18.71
C THR A 117 -0.97 2.95 -18.72
N ASN A 118 -1.83 2.03 -18.30
CA ASN A 118 -3.28 2.23 -18.35
C ASN A 118 -3.94 2.46 -16.99
N ARG A 119 -3.29 2.17 -15.86
CA ARG A 119 -3.97 2.19 -14.54
C ARG A 119 -3.13 2.68 -13.36
N ASN A 120 -1.84 3.02 -13.51
CA ASN A 120 -0.97 3.38 -12.37
C ASN A 120 -1.03 2.35 -11.22
N VAL A 121 -1.14 1.07 -11.58
CA VAL A 121 -1.25 -0.05 -10.63
C VAL A 121 0.08 -0.80 -10.56
N TRP A 122 0.51 -1.10 -9.34
CA TRP A 122 1.56 -2.07 -9.03
C TRP A 122 0.94 -3.35 -8.51
N ASP A 123 1.26 -4.48 -9.14
CA ASP A 123 0.82 -5.80 -8.68
C ASP A 123 1.94 -6.48 -7.89
N TRP A 124 1.60 -6.98 -6.70
CA TRP A 124 2.51 -7.81 -5.92
C TRP A 124 2.58 -9.20 -6.52
N LYS A 125 3.80 -9.73 -6.71
CA LYS A 125 4.00 -11.13 -7.11
C LYS A 125 3.43 -12.11 -6.07
N ILE A 126 3.50 -11.73 -4.79
CA ILE A 126 2.99 -12.51 -3.67
C ILE A 126 2.09 -11.56 -2.86
N PRO A 127 0.80 -11.87 -2.68
CA PRO A 127 -0.10 -10.99 -1.95
C PRO A 127 0.37 -10.75 -0.52
N PHE A 128 0.29 -9.50 -0.09
CA PHE A 128 0.64 -9.13 1.28
C PHE A 128 -0.61 -9.16 2.15
N THR A 129 -0.62 -9.92 3.24
CA THR A 129 -1.80 -9.99 4.12
C THR A 129 -1.54 -9.24 5.42
N ILE A 130 -2.46 -8.34 5.78
CA ILE A 130 -2.48 -7.66 7.08
C ILE A 130 -3.67 -8.13 7.92
N ILE A 131 -3.46 -8.30 9.22
CA ILE A 131 -4.54 -8.48 10.20
C ILE A 131 -4.85 -7.15 10.91
N ARG A 132 -5.98 -7.07 11.62
CA ARG A 132 -6.48 -5.83 12.23
C ARG A 132 -5.47 -5.10 13.14
N GLU A 133 -4.63 -5.85 13.84
CA GLU A 133 -3.62 -5.30 14.78
C GLU A 133 -2.33 -4.87 14.06
N GLU A 134 -2.18 -5.21 12.78
CA GLU A 134 -1.07 -4.81 11.93
C GLU A 134 -1.49 -3.60 11.10
N GLY A 135 -0.53 -2.74 10.77
CA GLY A 135 -0.77 -1.54 9.97
C GLY A 135 0.33 -1.29 8.96
N PHE A 136 0.06 -0.35 8.06
CA PHE A 136 1.08 0.28 7.23
C PHE A 136 1.37 1.66 7.75
N GLN A 137 2.64 2.02 7.71
CA GLN A 137 3.03 3.41 7.67
C GLN A 137 3.38 3.75 6.23
N VAL A 138 2.71 4.77 5.69
CA VAL A 138 2.96 5.28 4.36
C VAL A 138 3.49 6.70 4.50
N ALA A 139 4.60 7.00 3.84
CA ALA A 139 5.20 8.34 3.86
C ALA A 139 5.47 8.84 2.44
N ILE A 140 5.25 10.15 2.25
CA ILE A 140 5.35 10.82 0.96
C ILE A 140 6.42 11.89 0.99
N ASP A 141 7.20 11.97 -0.09
CA ASP A 141 7.96 13.16 -0.44
C ASP A 141 7.22 13.91 -1.55
N ASN A 142 7.03 15.22 -1.40
CA ASN A 142 6.60 16.13 -2.45
C ASN A 142 7.84 16.77 -3.10
N LEU A 143 8.08 16.43 -4.37
CA LEU A 143 9.21 16.91 -5.17
C LEU A 143 8.81 18.04 -6.13
N LEU A 144 7.56 18.51 -6.10
CA LEU A 144 7.12 19.67 -6.89
C LEU A 144 7.91 20.92 -6.47
N ALA A 145 8.39 21.71 -7.44
CA ALA A 145 9.18 22.90 -7.17
C ALA A 145 8.45 23.98 -6.35
N ALA A 146 7.16 24.16 -6.59
CA ALA A 146 6.30 25.06 -5.84
C ALA A 146 4.83 24.69 -6.11
N ASN A 147 4.22 23.83 -5.27
CA ASN A 147 2.79 23.50 -5.24
C ASN A 147 2.49 22.50 -4.11
N PHE A 148 1.22 22.38 -3.70
CA PHE A 148 0.78 21.24 -2.90
C PHE A 148 0.61 20.01 -3.80
N LEU A 149 0.97 18.86 -3.28
CA LEU A 149 0.71 17.56 -3.88
C LEU A 149 -0.47 16.92 -3.15
N ARG A 150 -1.51 16.52 -3.87
CA ARG A 150 -2.51 15.57 -3.37
C ARG A 150 -2.05 14.16 -3.77
N ALA A 151 -1.69 13.37 -2.77
CA ALA A 151 -1.29 11.99 -2.89
C ALA A 151 -2.46 11.07 -2.54
N GLU A 152 -2.89 10.25 -3.48
CA GLU A 152 -3.96 9.27 -3.32
C GLU A 152 -3.37 7.87 -3.51
N ILE A 153 -3.56 7.00 -2.53
CA ILE A 153 -3.03 5.64 -2.50
C ILE A 153 -4.17 4.69 -2.20
N SER A 154 -4.34 3.65 -3.01
CA SER A 154 -5.37 2.63 -2.79
C SER A 154 -4.77 1.23 -2.81
N PHE A 155 -4.84 0.54 -1.69
CA PHE A 155 -4.52 -0.89 -1.62
C PHE A 155 -5.73 -1.70 -2.05
N ILE A 156 -5.56 -2.59 -3.02
CA ILE A 156 -6.61 -3.35 -3.68
C ILE A 156 -6.38 -4.83 -3.42
N GLY A 157 -7.43 -5.54 -3.02
CA GLY A 157 -7.33 -6.95 -2.70
C GLY A 157 -8.63 -7.53 -2.18
N TYR A 158 -8.53 -8.42 -1.19
CA TYR A 158 -9.67 -9.15 -0.64
C TYR A 158 -9.63 -9.26 0.87
N HIS A 159 -10.77 -9.07 1.53
CA HIS A 159 -10.95 -9.60 2.87
C HIS A 159 -11.09 -11.12 2.83
N LEU A 160 -10.33 -11.80 3.69
CA LEU A 160 -10.33 -13.24 3.81
C LEU A 160 -11.36 -13.69 4.85
N VAL A 161 -12.38 -14.40 4.39
CA VAL A 161 -13.30 -15.09 5.31
C VAL A 161 -12.75 -16.48 5.57
N LEU A 162 -12.30 -16.72 6.80
CA LEU A 162 -11.73 -18.01 7.20
C LEU A 162 -12.84 -18.97 7.64
N THR A 163 -12.68 -20.25 7.31
CA THR A 163 -13.53 -21.31 7.87
C THR A 163 -13.33 -21.33 9.39
N PRO A 164 -14.40 -21.46 10.19
CA PRO A 164 -14.28 -21.68 11.62
C PRO A 164 -13.34 -22.86 11.90
N PRO A 165 -12.65 -22.89 13.05
CA PRO A 165 -11.94 -24.09 13.47
C PRO A 165 -12.95 -25.25 13.42
N SER A 166 -12.70 -26.27 12.60
CA SER A 166 -13.53 -27.47 12.67
C SER A 166 -13.30 -28.07 14.05
N GLU A 167 -14.35 -28.16 14.87
CA GLU A 167 -14.33 -29.08 16.00
C GLU A 167 -14.12 -30.47 15.43
N THR A 168 -12.86 -30.94 15.44
CA THR A 168 -12.57 -32.36 15.28
C THR A 168 -13.23 -33.08 16.45
N ARG A 169 -14.39 -33.67 16.18
CA ARG A 169 -15.02 -34.71 17.00
C ARG A 169 -14.64 -36.06 16.45
#